data_AF-A0A6B3G8F1-F1
#
_entry.id   AF-A0A6B3G8F1-F1
#
_cell.length_a   1.000
_cell.length_b   1.000
_cell.length_c   1.000
_cell.angle_alpha   90.00
_cell.angle_beta   90.00
_cell.angle_gamma   90.00
#
_symmetry.space_group_name_H-M   'P 1'
#
loop_
_entity.id
_entity.type
_entity.pdbx_description
1 polymer ?
#
loop_
_entity_poly.entity_id
_entity_poly.type
_entity_poly.pdbx_seq_one_letter_code
_entity_poly.pdbx_strand_id
1 'polypeptide(L)'
;SFTDDKGVEKKWRAGSGRTASAEFWEFVGDRSAGDNEVFTVEDEELGEGIQLHFYADTAARVMTVRKGRGGSDPEYRVEYTLIDGMSGYRTLVSAYVRGGWAGLDRHGSWLPDAAELERARRRRDGRPDA
;
A
#
# COMPACT_ATOMS: atom_id res chain seq x y z
N SER A 1 -9.54 -0.02 -7.10
CA SER A 1 -10.49 -0.08 -5.97
C SER A 1 -9.78 0.40 -4.71
N PHE A 2 -10.54 0.72 -3.65
CA PHE A 2 -10.02 0.97 -2.31
C PHE A 2 -10.61 -0.06 -1.36
N THR A 3 -9.80 -0.64 -0.49
CA THR A 3 -10.26 -1.61 0.51
C THR A 3 -9.69 -1.31 1.89
N ASP A 4 -10.38 -1.76 2.94
CA ASP A 4 -9.86 -1.81 4.31
C ASP A 4 -9.69 -3.25 4.81
N ASP A 5 -9.05 -3.44 5.98
CA ASP A 5 -8.85 -4.75 6.61
C ASP A 5 -10.13 -5.45 7.07
N LYS A 6 -11.27 -4.74 7.09
CA LYS A 6 -12.58 -5.33 7.39
C LYS A 6 -13.31 -5.76 6.12
N GLY A 7 -12.66 -5.66 4.96
CA GLY A 7 -13.17 -6.13 3.68
C GLY A 7 -14.18 -5.20 3.02
N VAL A 8 -14.32 -3.95 3.48
CA VAL A 8 -15.15 -2.97 2.78
C VAL A 8 -14.42 -2.48 1.54
N GLU A 9 -15.13 -2.45 0.41
CA GLU A 9 -14.60 -2.01 -0.87
C GLU A 9 -15.33 -0.77 -1.38
N LYS A 10 -14.56 0.20 -1.90
CA LYS A 10 -15.05 1.32 -2.71
C LYS A 10 -14.41 1.25 -4.10
N LYS A 11 -15.22 1.06 -5.14
CA LYS A 11 -14.75 1.21 -6.53
C LYS A 11 -14.64 2.69 -6.87
N TRP A 12 -13.49 3.10 -7.39
CA TRP A 12 -13.29 4.43 -7.97
C TRP A 12 -13.20 4.33 -9.49
N ARG A 13 -13.75 5.31 -10.19
CA ARG A 13 -13.67 5.42 -11.65
C ARG A 13 -13.21 6.82 -12.05
N ALA A 14 -12.44 6.88 -13.12
CA ALA A 14 -12.05 8.14 -13.75
C ALA A 14 -13.31 8.93 -14.18
N GLY A 15 -13.31 10.25 -13.91
CA GLY A 15 -14.44 11.14 -14.21
C GLY A 15 -15.35 11.48 -13.02
N SER A 16 -15.08 10.93 -11.83
CA SER A 16 -15.84 11.18 -10.59
C SER A 16 -15.67 12.58 -9.97
N GLY A 17 -15.17 13.57 -10.71
CA GLY A 17 -14.99 14.95 -10.25
C GLY A 17 -13.83 15.18 -9.26
N ARG A 18 -13.37 14.13 -8.56
CA ARG A 18 -12.20 14.13 -7.68
C ARG A 18 -11.12 13.16 -8.19
N THR A 19 -9.87 13.41 -7.80
CA THR A 19 -8.76 12.49 -8.08
C THR A 19 -8.89 11.23 -7.22
N ALA A 20 -8.37 10.09 -7.71
CA ALA A 20 -8.38 8.85 -6.93
C ALA A 20 -7.68 9.02 -5.57
N SER A 21 -6.59 9.82 -5.50
CA SER A 21 -5.92 10.12 -4.24
C SER A 21 -6.84 10.85 -3.26
N ALA A 22 -7.61 11.85 -3.71
CA ALA A 22 -8.51 12.60 -2.83
C ALA A 22 -9.65 11.70 -2.31
N GLU A 23 -10.24 10.91 -3.20
CA GLU A 23 -11.30 9.95 -2.87
C GLU A 23 -10.83 8.84 -1.92
N PHE A 24 -9.58 8.40 -2.05
CA PHE A 24 -8.97 7.45 -1.13
C PHE A 24 -8.81 8.05 0.27
N TRP A 25 -8.35 9.29 0.40
CA TRP A 25 -8.17 9.92 1.71
C TRP A 25 -9.49 10.21 2.42
N GLU A 26 -10.56 10.50 1.68
CA GLU A 26 -11.92 10.57 2.24
C GLU A 26 -12.37 9.20 2.74
N PHE A 27 -12.17 8.14 1.95
CA PHE A 27 -12.44 6.77 2.37
C PHE A 27 -11.67 6.39 3.64
N VAL A 28 -10.38 6.71 3.74
CA VAL A 28 -9.61 6.49 4.98
C VAL A 28 -10.19 7.28 6.14
N GLY A 29 -10.55 8.55 5.94
CA GLY A 29 -11.15 9.39 6.99
C GLY A 29 -12.42 8.78 7.57
N ASP A 30 -13.34 8.35 6.71
CA ASP A 30 -14.62 7.74 7.11
C ASP A 30 -14.45 6.39 7.82
N ARG A 31 -13.36 5.68 7.52
CA ARG A 31 -13.14 4.30 7.96
C ARG A 31 -12.14 4.18 9.12
N SER A 32 -11.29 5.18 9.34
CA SER A 32 -10.26 5.18 10.39
C SER A 32 -10.81 5.14 11.83
N ALA A 33 -12.05 5.58 12.04
CA ALA A 33 -12.68 5.62 13.37
C ALA A 33 -13.06 4.22 13.93
N GLY A 34 -12.90 3.15 13.17
CA GLY A 34 -13.38 1.80 13.50
C GLY A 34 -12.30 0.74 13.74
N ASP A 35 -11.13 1.10 14.30
CA ASP A 35 -9.97 0.21 14.45
C ASP A 35 -9.46 -0.36 13.12
N ASN A 36 -9.62 0.41 12.04
CA ASN A 36 -9.09 0.08 10.72
C ASN A 36 -7.70 0.68 10.59
N GLU A 37 -6.71 -0.18 10.49
CA GLU A 37 -5.31 0.22 10.47
C GLU A 37 -4.62 -0.14 9.14
N VAL A 38 -5.33 -0.84 8.24
CA VAL A 38 -4.81 -1.22 6.93
C VAL A 38 -5.76 -0.82 5.82
N PHE A 39 -5.21 -0.13 4.82
CA PHE A 39 -5.96 0.36 3.67
C PHE A 39 -5.20 0.05 2.40
N THR A 40 -5.90 -0.37 1.35
CA THR A 40 -5.30 -0.71 0.06
C THR A 40 -5.87 0.16 -1.05
N VAL A 41 -5.02 0.59 -1.97
CA VAL A 41 -5.38 1.08 -3.29
C VAL A 41 -4.92 0.04 -4.30
N GLU A 42 -5.83 -0.46 -5.13
CA GLU A 42 -5.51 -1.48 -6.13
C GLU A 42 -5.95 -1.02 -7.53
N ASP A 43 -5.13 -1.33 -8.52
CA ASP A 43 -5.49 -1.36 -9.92
C ASP A 43 -5.58 -2.82 -10.37
N GLU A 44 -6.80 -3.35 -10.36
CA GLU A 44 -7.09 -4.75 -10.70
C GLU A 44 -6.76 -5.07 -12.17
N GLU A 45 -6.82 -4.09 -13.06
CA GLU A 45 -6.52 -4.27 -14.48
C GLU A 45 -5.03 -4.52 -14.69
N LEU A 46 -4.20 -3.72 -14.00
CA LEU A 46 -2.75 -3.83 -14.01
C LEU A 46 -2.22 -4.89 -13.02
N GLY A 47 -3.06 -5.38 -12.10
CA GLY A 47 -2.68 -6.38 -11.10
C GLY A 47 -1.66 -5.87 -10.11
N GLU A 48 -1.71 -4.58 -9.78
CA GLU A 48 -0.81 -3.89 -8.87
C GLU A 48 -1.59 -3.15 -7.78
N GLY A 49 -0.94 -2.90 -6.64
CA GLY A 49 -1.56 -2.20 -5.52
C GLY A 49 -0.54 -1.63 -4.55
N ILE A 50 -1.02 -0.74 -3.69
CA ILE A 50 -0.29 -0.27 -2.51
C ILE A 50 -1.18 -0.43 -1.27
N GLN A 51 -0.62 -1.06 -0.24
CA GLN A 51 -1.24 -1.27 1.06
C GLN A 51 -0.52 -0.43 2.11
N LEU A 52 -1.29 0.31 2.91
CA LEU A 52 -0.80 1.20 3.96
C LEU A 52 -1.07 0.53 5.31
N HIS A 53 -0.06 0.46 6.18
CA HIS A 53 -0.16 -0.13 7.52
C HIS A 53 0.07 0.95 8.57
N PHE A 54 -0.99 1.61 9.03
CA PHE A 54 -0.87 2.69 10.01
C PHE A 54 -0.35 2.21 11.37
N TYR A 55 -0.69 0.98 11.78
CA TYR A 55 -0.22 0.39 13.04
C TYR A 55 1.31 0.21 13.14
N ALA A 56 2.01 0.18 11.99
CA ALA A 56 3.43 -0.11 11.92
C ALA A 56 4.27 1.00 11.29
N ASP A 57 3.65 2.10 10.87
CA ASP A 57 4.30 3.14 10.06
C ASP A 57 5.00 2.53 8.82
N THR A 58 4.32 1.61 8.12
CA THR A 58 4.85 0.95 6.91
C THR A 58 3.84 0.98 5.77
N ALA A 59 4.33 0.70 4.56
CA ALA A 59 3.50 0.40 3.40
C ALA A 59 4.09 -0.79 2.63
N ALA A 60 3.24 -1.54 1.94
CA ALA A 60 3.62 -2.57 0.99
C ALA A 60 3.16 -2.17 -0.42
N ARG A 61 4.00 -2.35 -1.43
CA ARG A 61 3.57 -2.37 -2.83
C ARG A 61 3.47 -3.82 -3.29
N VAL A 62 2.41 -4.12 -4.04
CA VAL A 62 2.12 -5.48 -4.54
C VAL A 62 1.99 -5.43 -6.06
N MET A 63 2.57 -6.41 -6.76
CA MET A 63 2.41 -6.59 -8.20
C MET A 63 2.31 -8.07 -8.53
N THR A 64 1.36 -8.41 -9.41
CA THR A 64 1.24 -9.75 -9.98
C THR A 64 2.37 -9.96 -10.99
N VAL A 65 3.31 -10.85 -10.67
CA VAL A 65 4.43 -11.24 -11.56
C VAL A 65 3.97 -12.26 -12.59
N ARG A 66 3.13 -13.20 -12.16
CA ARG A 66 2.58 -14.25 -13.01
C ARG A 66 1.11 -14.46 -12.68
N LYS A 67 0.24 -14.29 -13.67
CA LYS A 67 -1.17 -14.66 -13.52
C LYS A 67 -1.28 -16.17 -13.34
N GLY A 68 -2.07 -16.60 -12.36
CA GLY A 68 -2.42 -18.01 -12.18
C GLY A 68 -3.08 -18.57 -13.45
N ARG A 69 -2.71 -19.79 -13.85
CA ARG A 69 -3.33 -20.48 -15.00
C ARG A 69 -3.66 -21.92 -14.61
N GLY A 70 -4.88 -22.36 -14.92
CA GLY A 70 -5.27 -23.76 -14.74
C GLY A 70 -5.32 -24.23 -13.28
N GLY A 71 -5.72 -23.35 -12.35
CA GLY A 71 -5.81 -23.68 -10.92
C GLY A 71 -4.52 -23.46 -10.13
N SER A 72 -3.44 -23.00 -10.77
CA SER A 72 -2.26 -22.50 -10.06
C SER A 72 -2.50 -21.11 -9.50
N ASP A 73 -2.02 -20.88 -8.28
CA ASP A 73 -2.09 -19.56 -7.66
C ASP A 73 -1.26 -18.52 -8.44
N PRO A 74 -1.72 -17.26 -8.49
CA PRO A 74 -0.92 -16.16 -9.01
C PRO A 74 0.34 -15.94 -8.16
N GLU A 75 1.43 -15.55 -8.83
CA GLU A 75 2.68 -15.17 -8.19
C GLU A 75 2.72 -13.65 -8.01
N TYR A 76 3.03 -13.23 -6.78
CA TYR A 76 3.09 -11.81 -6.43
C TYR A 76 4.49 -11.42 -5.98
N ARG A 77 4.91 -10.23 -6.39
CA ARG A 77 6.01 -9.49 -5.78
C ARG A 77 5.43 -8.54 -4.76
N VAL A 78 5.92 -8.63 -3.52
CA VAL A 78 5.55 -7.73 -2.44
C VAL A 78 6.82 -7.08 -1.92
N GLU A 79 6.82 -5.76 -1.83
CA GLU A 79 7.94 -5.00 -1.27
C GLU A 79 7.44 -3.99 -0.25
N TYR A 80 8.25 -3.72 0.76
CA TYR A 80 7.86 -2.95 1.92
C TYR A 80 8.70 -1.69 2.07
N THR A 81 8.16 -0.67 2.71
CA THR A 81 8.94 0.50 3.07
C THR A 81 8.48 1.08 4.41
N LEU A 82 9.40 1.74 5.11
CA LEU A 82 9.10 2.50 6.32
C LEU A 82 8.58 3.88 5.94
N ILE A 83 7.64 4.37 6.74
CA ILE A 83 6.98 5.65 6.53
C ILE A 83 7.26 6.57 7.71
N ASP A 84 7.54 7.83 7.39
CA ASP A 84 7.65 8.92 8.36
C ASP A 84 6.35 9.74 8.36
N GLY A 85 5.40 9.27 9.17
CA GLY A 85 4.12 9.95 9.41
C GLY A 85 3.21 10.11 8.18
N MET A 86 2.13 10.88 8.37
CA MET A 86 1.06 11.01 7.36
C MET A 86 1.50 11.64 6.03
N SER A 87 2.54 12.49 6.03
CA SER A 87 3.08 13.05 4.79
C SER A 87 3.71 12.01 3.88
N GLY A 88 4.36 10.98 4.46
CA GLY A 88 4.94 9.88 3.70
C GLY A 88 3.86 9.07 3.00
N TYR A 89 2.82 8.69 3.73
CA TYR A 89 1.66 8.00 3.16
C TYR A 89 1.00 8.77 2.01
N ARG A 90 0.75 10.07 2.20
CA ARG A 90 0.16 10.93 1.17
C ARG A 90 1.02 10.99 -0.09
N THR A 91 2.34 11.04 0.07
CA THR A 91 3.30 11.02 -1.04
C THR A 91 3.21 9.71 -1.81
N LEU A 92 3.21 8.56 -1.13
CA LEU A 92 3.11 7.26 -1.79
C LEU A 92 1.82 7.07 -2.56
N VAL A 93 0.67 7.39 -1.95
CA VAL A 93 -0.63 7.27 -2.63
C VAL A 93 -0.67 8.19 -3.86
N SER A 94 -0.14 9.40 -3.75
CA SER A 94 -0.09 10.32 -4.89
C SER A 94 0.83 9.82 -6.01
N ALA A 95 1.96 9.21 -5.65
CA ALA A 95 2.89 8.62 -6.60
C ALA A 95 2.29 7.40 -7.31
N TYR A 96 1.67 6.50 -6.55
CA TYR A 96 0.99 5.31 -7.07
C TYR A 96 -0.17 5.70 -8.00
N VAL A 97 -1.07 6.58 -7.58
CA VAL A 97 -2.21 7.01 -8.43
C VAL A 97 -1.76 7.65 -9.74
N ARG A 98 -0.58 8.28 -9.78
CA ARG A 98 -0.05 8.94 -11.00
C ARG A 98 0.74 8.02 -11.91
N GLY A 99 1.41 7.00 -11.38
CA GLY A 99 2.41 6.22 -12.11
C GLY A 99 2.42 4.73 -11.80
N GLY A 100 1.44 4.23 -11.07
CA GLY A 100 1.34 2.85 -10.68
C GLY A 100 2.50 2.37 -9.82
N TRP A 101 2.81 1.08 -9.91
CA TRP A 101 3.97 0.46 -9.26
C TRP A 101 5.29 1.16 -9.59
N ALA A 102 5.54 1.45 -10.87
CA ALA A 102 6.77 2.10 -11.31
C ALA A 102 6.90 3.54 -10.79
N GLY A 103 5.76 4.21 -10.58
CA GLY A 103 5.70 5.54 -9.97
C GLY A 103 6.30 5.59 -8.56
N LEU A 104 6.33 4.45 -7.85
CA LEU A 104 6.82 4.32 -6.49
C LEU A 104 8.35 4.15 -6.37
N ASP A 105 9.07 3.84 -7.45
CA ASP A 105 10.51 3.52 -7.38
C ASP A 105 11.36 4.65 -6.78
N ARG A 106 10.93 5.91 -6.96
CA ARG A 106 11.60 7.10 -6.42
C ARG A 106 11.08 7.54 -5.06
N HIS A 107 10.10 6.85 -4.49
CA HIS A 107 9.40 7.24 -3.27
C HIS A 107 9.46 6.12 -2.23
N GLY A 108 10.66 5.86 -1.71
CA GLY A 108 10.86 4.89 -0.63
C GLY A 108 12.11 4.06 -0.83
N SER A 109 12.63 3.53 0.27
CA SER A 109 13.60 2.43 0.23
C SER A 109 12.81 1.13 0.34
N TRP A 110 12.59 0.49 -0.81
CA TRP A 110 11.80 -0.73 -0.91
C TRP A 110 12.62 -1.96 -0.50
N LEU A 111 12.11 -2.67 0.50
CA LEU A 111 12.67 -3.88 1.09
C LEU A 111 11.96 -5.09 0.48
N PRO A 112 12.68 -6.15 0.11
CA PRO A 112 12.15 -7.25 -0.69
C PRO A 112 11.24 -8.19 0.10
N ASP A 113 11.27 -8.17 1.43
CA ASP A 113 10.45 -9.04 2.27
C ASP A 113 10.19 -8.46 3.66
N ALA A 114 9.27 -9.11 4.39
CA ALA A 114 8.87 -8.71 5.73
C ALA A 114 10.00 -8.89 6.76
N ALA A 115 10.93 -9.82 6.56
CA ALA A 115 12.04 -10.03 7.49
C ALA A 115 13.06 -8.88 7.41
N GLU A 116 13.32 -8.36 6.21
CA GLU A 116 14.08 -7.13 5.98
C GLU A 116 13.39 -5.92 6.63
N LEU A 117 12.07 -5.82 6.48
CA LEU A 117 11.26 -4.77 7.09
C LEU A 117 11.37 -4.78 8.61
N GLU A 118 11.17 -5.93 9.24
CA GLU A 118 11.28 -6.07 10.70
C GLU A 118 12.69 -5.74 11.20
N ARG A 119 13.73 -6.14 10.46
CA ARG A 119 15.11 -5.72 10.76
C ARG A 119 15.27 -4.20 10.68
N ALA A 120 14.69 -3.55 9.66
CA ALA A 120 14.75 -2.11 9.51
C ALA A 120 13.97 -1.37 10.63
N ARG A 121 12.78 -1.87 11.00
CA ARG A 121 11.97 -1.34 12.12
C ARG A 121 12.75 -1.36 13.43
N ARG A 122 13.34 -2.50 13.80
CA ARG A 122 14.16 -2.62 15.02
C ARG A 122 15.31 -1.62 15.08
N ARG A 123 15.98 -1.38 13.94
CA ARG A 123 17.06 -0.39 13.83
C ARG A 123 16.55 1.03 14.05
N ARG A 124 15.37 1.37 13.52
CA ARG A 124 14.72 2.68 13.71
C ARG A 124 14.31 2.90 15.16
N ASP A 125 13.79 1.87 15.82
CA ASP A 125 13.32 1.93 17.21
C ASP A 125 14.46 1.86 18.24
N GLY A 126 15.72 1.83 17.78
CA GLY A 126 16.91 1.85 18.66
C GLY A 126 17.09 0.58 19.49
N ARG A 127 16.48 -0.55 19.12
CA ARG A 127 16.59 -1.82 19.84
C ARG A 127 17.54 -2.76 19.07
N PRO A 128 18.81 -2.90 19.50
CA PRO A 128 19.71 -3.86 18.89
C PRO A 128 19.22 -5.29 19.13
N ASP A 129 19.45 -6.18 18.16
CA ASP A 129 19.27 -7.62 18.34
C ASP A 129 20.18 -8.07 19.51
N ALA A 130 19.56 -8.65 20.55
CA ALA A 130 20.24 -9.22 21.70
C ALA A 130 20.73 -10.64 21.38
#